data_AF-A0A7S2VXX0-F1
#
_entry.id   AF-A0A7S2VXX0-F1
#
_cell.length_a   1.000
_cell.length_b   1.000
_cell.length_c   1.000
_cell.angle_alpha   90.00
_cell.angle_beta   90.00
_cell.angle_gamma   90.00
#
_symmetry.space_group_name_H-M   'P 1'
#
loop_
_entity.id
_entity.type
_entity.pdbx_description
1 polymer ?
#
loop_
_entity_poly.entity_id
_entity_poly.type
_entity_poly.pdbx_seq_one_letter_code
_entity_poly.pdbx_strand_id
1 'polypeptide(L)'
;KWYTIHTILLNGRGVVYVDPAVVLLDDPSKYFYGDSDLESASDGWDDVTAYGYDHVVDDPSMDWSRFLHGGRVASVDAGFFRLAPTYESVALAERVATRTTALGADVSTIQEQDAFNAAVFYPSYGETVAVGVTRRTLNYLCFANSKTVFVFMRKDKTPRHSPVMIHFSYHPGELERMRDAYAY
;
A
#
# COMPACT_ATOMS: atom_id res chain seq x y z
N LYS A 1 14.12 -3.41 -7.46
CA LYS A 1 13.95 -3.80 -6.02
C LYS A 1 13.32 -5.18 -5.84
N TRP A 2 12.29 -5.55 -6.62
CA TRP A 2 11.53 -6.80 -6.39
C TRP A 2 12.34 -8.10 -6.47
N TYR A 3 13.31 -8.21 -7.39
CA TYR A 3 14.23 -9.36 -7.42
C TYR A 3 15.01 -9.53 -6.11
N THR A 4 15.51 -8.43 -5.53
CA THR A 4 16.22 -8.46 -4.25
C THR A 4 15.29 -8.89 -3.11
N ILE A 5 14.07 -8.33 -3.06
CA ILE A 5 13.05 -8.71 -2.07
C ILE A 5 12.73 -10.20 -2.19
N HIS A 6 12.47 -10.68 -3.40
CA HIS A 6 12.20 -12.09 -3.68
C HIS A 6 13.32 -13.01 -3.17
N THR A 7 14.59 -12.67 -3.45
CA THR A 7 15.73 -13.44 -2.94
C THR A 7 15.81 -13.44 -1.42
N ILE A 8 15.56 -12.31 -0.75
CA ILE A 8 15.58 -12.25 0.73
C ILE A 8 14.49 -13.15 1.32
N LEU A 9 13.28 -13.09 0.76
CA LEU A 9 12.14 -13.91 1.20
C LEU A 9 12.38 -15.40 0.99
N LEU A 10 12.94 -15.80 -0.16
CA LEU A 10 13.33 -17.19 -0.43
C LEU A 10 14.34 -17.74 0.57
N ASN A 11 15.17 -16.89 1.17
CA ASN A 11 16.12 -17.26 2.22
C ASN A 11 15.47 -17.29 3.63
N GLY A 12 14.14 -17.23 3.72
CA GLY A 12 13.41 -17.30 4.98
C GLY A 12 13.48 -16.02 5.82
N ARG A 13 13.81 -14.87 5.22
CA ARG A 13 13.96 -13.59 5.93
C ARG A 13 12.85 -12.61 5.53
N GLY A 14 12.19 -12.02 6.53
CA GLY A 14 11.24 -10.94 6.30
C GLY A 14 11.95 -9.66 5.85
N VAL A 15 11.19 -8.78 5.19
CA VAL A 15 11.69 -7.51 4.64
C VAL A 15 10.80 -6.37 5.10
N VAL A 16 11.41 -5.26 5.50
CA VAL A 16 10.74 -3.95 5.54
C VAL A 16 11.32 -3.13 4.40
N TYR A 17 10.48 -2.72 3.46
CA TYR A 17 10.87 -1.85 2.35
C TYR A 17 10.46 -0.41 2.67
N VAL A 18 11.37 0.52 2.40
CA VAL A 18 11.19 1.95 2.60
C VAL A 18 11.70 2.65 1.35
N ASP A 19 10.81 3.32 0.63
CA ASP A 19 11.14 4.08 -0.56
C ASP A 19 11.91 5.37 -0.22
N PRO A 20 12.80 5.88 -1.10
CA PRO A 20 13.42 7.19 -0.90
C PRO A 20 12.44 8.34 -0.67
N ALA A 21 11.20 8.24 -1.13
CA ALA A 21 10.15 9.23 -0.88
C ALA A 21 9.45 9.08 0.49
N VAL A 22 9.92 8.19 1.37
CA VAL A 22 9.37 8.00 2.72
C VAL A 22 10.23 8.71 3.76
N VAL A 23 9.57 9.45 4.66
CA VAL A 23 10.15 10.03 5.87
C VAL A 23 9.76 9.17 7.07
N LEU A 24 10.73 8.79 7.89
CA LEU A 24 10.51 8.06 9.15
C LEU A 24 10.68 9.03 10.32
N LEU A 25 9.65 9.20 11.13
CA LEU A 25 9.65 10.07 12.32
C LEU A 25 9.82 9.26 13.62
N ASP A 26 9.45 7.98 13.60
CA ASP A 26 9.73 7.00 14.66
C ASP A 26 10.12 5.66 14.02
N ASP A 27 10.64 4.74 14.83
CA ASP A 27 10.97 3.38 14.44
C ASP A 27 9.68 2.57 14.11
N PRO A 28 9.45 2.21 12.83
CA PRO A 28 8.22 1.53 12.44
C PRO A 28 8.13 0.09 12.93
N SER A 29 9.25 -0.52 13.33
CA SER A 29 9.30 -1.94 13.70
C SER A 29 8.43 -2.28 14.92
N LYS A 30 8.16 -1.29 15.78
CA LYS A 30 7.33 -1.42 16.99
C LYS A 30 5.83 -1.46 16.70
N TYR A 31 5.43 -1.11 15.47
CA TYR A 31 4.04 -0.87 15.10
C TYR A 31 3.51 -1.89 14.07
N PHE A 32 4.34 -2.84 13.64
CA PHE A 32 3.88 -4.00 12.87
C PHE A 32 3.23 -5.03 13.78
N TYR A 33 2.19 -5.68 13.27
CA TYR A 33 1.38 -6.67 13.98
C TYR A 33 1.96 -8.09 13.84
N GLY A 34 2.66 -8.38 12.74
CA GLY A 34 3.26 -9.67 12.49
C GLY A 34 2.29 -10.77 12.08
N ASP A 35 1.04 -10.45 11.78
CA ASP A 35 -0.06 -11.40 11.61
C ASP A 35 -0.57 -11.56 10.17
N SER A 36 0.08 -10.90 9.21
CA SER A 36 -0.21 -11.03 7.78
C SER A 36 1.08 -11.18 6.96
N ASP A 37 0.91 -11.64 5.73
CA ASP A 37 1.99 -11.73 4.74
C ASP A 37 2.51 -10.34 4.39
N LEU A 38 1.58 -9.41 4.14
CA LEU A 38 1.83 -8.03 3.79
C LEU A 38 1.23 -7.09 4.85
N GLU A 39 2.04 -6.21 5.40
CA GLU A 39 1.60 -5.09 6.24
C GLU A 39 2.04 -3.79 5.58
N SER A 40 1.10 -2.90 5.25
CA SER A 40 1.41 -1.74 4.42
C SER A 40 0.55 -0.54 4.74
N ALA A 41 1.08 0.64 4.44
CA ALA A 41 0.31 1.87 4.45
C ALA A 41 -0.78 1.85 3.35
N SER A 42 -1.78 2.71 3.50
CA SER A 42 -2.85 2.92 2.51
C SER A 42 -2.66 4.26 1.81
N ASP A 43 -3.01 4.32 0.53
CA ASP A 43 -3.17 5.59 -0.19
C ASP A 43 -4.47 6.33 0.22
N GLY A 44 -5.32 5.72 1.06
CA GLY A 44 -6.46 6.37 1.69
C GLY A 44 -6.07 7.42 2.74
N TRP A 45 -6.99 8.32 3.07
CA TRP A 45 -6.77 9.47 3.96
C TRP A 45 -7.84 9.66 5.04
N ASP A 46 -8.80 8.74 5.11
CA ASP A 46 -9.83 8.63 6.12
C ASP A 46 -10.19 7.14 6.34
N ASP A 47 -10.99 6.81 7.36
CA ASP A 47 -11.37 5.42 7.66
C ASP A 47 -11.98 4.71 6.43
N VAL A 48 -12.85 5.41 5.68
CA VAL A 48 -13.59 4.87 4.54
C VAL A 48 -12.65 4.50 3.39
N THR A 49 -11.73 5.38 3.04
CA THR A 49 -10.79 5.16 1.94
C THR A 49 -9.64 4.25 2.35
N ALA A 50 -9.17 4.35 3.60
CA ALA A 50 -8.04 3.56 4.08
C ALA A 50 -8.40 2.08 4.30
N TYR A 51 -9.54 1.82 4.95
CA TYR A 51 -9.96 0.47 5.32
C TYR A 51 -11.00 -0.12 4.36
N GLY A 52 -11.61 0.73 3.53
CA GLY A 52 -12.58 0.33 2.53
C GLY A 52 -14.03 0.44 2.99
N TYR A 53 -14.93 0.28 2.04
CA TYR A 53 -16.38 0.38 2.24
C TYR A 53 -17.15 -0.54 1.29
N ASP A 54 -18.42 -0.76 1.62
CA ASP A 54 -19.36 -1.47 0.77
C ASP A 54 -19.77 -0.59 -0.42
N HIS A 55 -19.35 -0.99 -1.60
CA HIS A 55 -19.70 -0.37 -2.86
C HIS A 55 -20.88 -1.11 -3.49
N VAL A 56 -22.00 -0.40 -3.62
CA VAL A 56 -23.21 -0.94 -4.21
C VAL A 56 -23.32 -0.49 -5.66
N VAL A 57 -23.40 -1.45 -6.56
CA VAL A 57 -23.83 -1.22 -7.95
C VAL A 57 -25.34 -1.33 -7.99
N ASP A 58 -25.99 -0.25 -8.44
CA ASP A 58 -27.44 -0.17 -8.62
C ASP A 58 -27.78 -0.39 -10.10
N ASP A 59 -28.43 -1.51 -10.42
CA ASP A 59 -29.03 -1.78 -11.72
C ASP A 59 -30.56 -1.84 -11.58
N PRO A 60 -31.28 -0.73 -11.82
CA PRO A 60 -32.74 -0.68 -11.66
C PRO A 60 -33.52 -1.63 -12.58
N SER A 61 -32.90 -2.17 -13.63
CA SER A 61 -33.54 -3.13 -14.54
C SER A 61 -33.63 -4.54 -13.95
N MET A 62 -32.84 -4.80 -12.93
CA MET A 62 -32.79 -6.06 -12.21
C MET A 62 -33.67 -5.93 -10.95
N ASP A 63 -34.77 -6.69 -10.87
CA ASP A 63 -35.76 -6.58 -9.79
C ASP A 63 -35.19 -6.95 -8.40
N TRP A 64 -35.27 -8.23 -8.02
CA TRP A 64 -34.74 -8.71 -6.74
C TRP A 64 -33.21 -8.62 -6.63
N SER A 65 -32.50 -8.56 -7.76
CA SER A 65 -31.04 -8.49 -7.86
C SER A 65 -30.52 -7.09 -8.21
N ARG A 66 -31.30 -6.04 -7.93
CA ARG A 66 -30.96 -4.62 -8.19
C ARG A 66 -29.61 -4.19 -7.65
N PHE A 67 -29.32 -4.62 -6.42
CA PHE A 67 -28.15 -4.19 -5.67
C PHE A 67 -27.10 -5.30 -5.64
N LEU A 68 -25.98 -5.07 -6.31
CA LEU A 68 -24.80 -5.90 -6.21
C LEU A 68 -23.79 -5.23 -5.28
N HIS A 69 -23.48 -5.90 -4.18
CA HIS A 69 -22.51 -5.44 -3.18
C HIS A 69 -21.10 -5.89 -3.54
N GLY A 70 -20.12 -5.00 -3.40
CA GLY A 70 -18.70 -5.27 -3.60
C GLY A 70 -17.84 -4.47 -2.63
N GLY A 71 -16.67 -4.97 -2.26
CA GLY A 71 -15.73 -4.19 -1.46
C GLY A 71 -14.96 -3.20 -2.31
N ARG A 72 -14.83 -1.95 -1.84
CA ARG A 72 -13.93 -0.96 -2.44
C ARG A 72 -12.96 -0.44 -1.39
N VAL A 73 -11.68 -0.40 -1.73
CA VAL A 73 -10.61 0.12 -0.88
C VAL A 73 -9.64 0.92 -1.74
N ALA A 74 -8.97 1.91 -1.15
CA ALA A 74 -7.87 2.59 -1.82
C ALA A 74 -6.69 1.63 -2.06
N SER A 75 -5.80 2.05 -2.96
CA SER A 75 -4.56 1.34 -3.24
C SER A 75 -3.71 1.18 -1.97
N VAL A 76 -2.95 0.10 -1.95
CA VAL A 76 -1.93 -0.21 -0.96
C VAL A 76 -0.62 0.41 -1.41
N ASP A 77 0.05 1.07 -0.50
CA ASP A 77 1.34 1.72 -0.74
C ASP A 77 2.44 0.72 -1.14
N ALA A 78 3.03 0.85 -2.34
CA ALA A 78 4.19 0.04 -2.77
C ALA A 78 5.55 0.69 -2.42
N GLY A 79 5.52 1.83 -1.72
CA GLY A 79 6.66 2.58 -1.22
C GLY A 79 7.01 2.29 0.24
N PHE A 80 6.05 1.83 1.05
CA PHE A 80 6.32 1.42 2.43
C PHE A 80 5.52 0.17 2.82
N PHE A 81 6.23 -0.93 3.11
CA PHE A 81 5.59 -2.18 3.54
C PHE A 81 6.54 -3.12 4.27
N ARG A 82 5.96 -4.04 5.03
CA ARG A 82 6.62 -5.23 5.60
C ARG A 82 6.07 -6.49 4.96
N LEU A 83 6.98 -7.38 4.54
CA LEU A 83 6.66 -8.72 4.04
C LEU A 83 7.21 -9.78 5.00
N ALA A 84 6.35 -10.73 5.38
CA ALA A 84 6.76 -11.95 6.07
C ALA A 84 7.38 -12.95 5.07
N PRO A 85 8.32 -13.82 5.48
CA PRO A 85 8.92 -14.81 4.59
C PRO A 85 8.00 -16.03 4.38
N THR A 86 6.83 -15.79 3.77
CA THR A 86 5.83 -16.82 3.42
C THR A 86 5.87 -17.16 1.94
N TYR A 87 5.26 -18.29 1.55
CA TYR A 87 5.17 -18.68 0.14
C TYR A 87 4.42 -17.62 -0.68
N GLU A 88 3.37 -17.05 -0.10
CA GLU A 88 2.51 -16.03 -0.70
C GLU A 88 3.28 -14.72 -0.91
N SER A 89 4.13 -14.34 0.05
CA SER A 89 5.00 -13.15 -0.07
C SER A 89 6.09 -13.33 -1.14
N VAL A 90 6.67 -14.54 -1.25
CA VAL A 90 7.58 -14.89 -2.34
C VAL A 90 6.86 -14.78 -3.70
N ALA A 91 5.67 -15.38 -3.81
CA ALA A 91 4.85 -15.32 -5.03
C ALA A 91 4.44 -13.90 -5.40
N LEU A 92 4.13 -13.04 -4.42
CA LEU A 92 3.87 -11.62 -4.63
C LEU A 92 5.10 -10.92 -5.21
N ALA A 93 6.28 -11.09 -4.59
CA ALA A 93 7.50 -10.46 -5.06
C ALA A 93 7.88 -10.91 -6.48
N GLU A 94 7.73 -12.21 -6.79
CA GLU A 94 7.93 -12.77 -8.12
C GLU A 94 6.92 -12.22 -9.15
N ARG A 95 5.64 -12.12 -8.78
CA ARG A 95 4.58 -11.58 -9.65
C ARG A 95 4.86 -10.13 -10.02
N VAL A 96 5.24 -9.31 -9.05
CA VAL A 96 5.52 -7.89 -9.29
C VAL A 96 6.83 -7.73 -10.07
N ALA A 97 7.87 -8.51 -9.77
CA ALA A 97 9.09 -8.53 -10.58
C ALA A 97 8.79 -8.89 -12.04
N THR A 98 8.03 -9.96 -12.28
CA THR A 98 7.68 -10.42 -13.63
C THR A 98 6.89 -9.36 -14.40
N ARG A 99 5.87 -8.77 -13.76
CA ARG A 99 5.04 -7.71 -14.38
C ARG A 99 5.86 -6.47 -14.69
N THR A 100 6.68 -6.01 -13.76
CA THR A 100 7.51 -4.81 -13.96
C THR A 100 8.59 -5.04 -15.02
N THR A 101 9.23 -6.21 -15.06
CA THR A 101 10.18 -6.56 -16.12
C THR A 101 9.53 -6.60 -17.51
N ALA A 102 8.29 -7.08 -17.61
CA ALA A 102 7.54 -7.08 -18.86
C ALA A 102 7.21 -5.67 -19.39
N LEU A 103 7.21 -4.65 -18.51
CA LEU A 103 6.97 -3.24 -18.89
C LEU A 103 8.22 -2.54 -19.44
N GLY A 104 9.41 -3.15 -19.35
CA GLY A 104 10.66 -2.63 -19.91
C GLY A 104 11.57 -1.94 -18.89
N ALA A 105 12.56 -1.18 -19.37
CA ALA A 105 13.60 -0.59 -18.53
C ALA A 105 13.13 0.66 -17.75
N ASP A 106 12.16 1.39 -18.29
CA ASP A 106 11.70 2.69 -17.77
C ASP A 106 10.35 2.56 -17.05
N VAL A 107 10.27 1.65 -16.08
CA VAL A 107 9.07 1.49 -15.25
C VAL A 107 8.93 2.69 -14.31
N SER A 108 7.86 3.46 -14.49
CA SER A 108 7.50 4.55 -13.57
C SER A 108 7.01 4.01 -12.23
N THR A 109 7.09 4.84 -11.19
CA THR A 109 6.56 4.53 -9.85
C THR A 109 5.07 4.18 -9.88
N ILE A 110 4.29 4.84 -10.75
CA ILE A 110 2.85 4.58 -10.93
C ILE A 110 2.61 3.18 -11.52
N GLN A 111 3.37 2.82 -12.57
CA GLN A 111 3.24 1.50 -13.18
C GLN A 111 3.62 0.37 -12.22
N GLU A 112 4.63 0.61 -11.37
CA GLU A 112 4.99 -0.33 -10.31
C GLU A 112 3.90 -0.43 -9.24
N GLN A 113 3.34 0.70 -8.80
CA GLN A 113 2.21 0.77 -7.87
C GLN A 113 1.01 -0.02 -8.40
N ASP A 114 0.69 0.12 -9.69
CA ASP A 114 -0.39 -0.61 -10.36
C ASP A 114 -0.09 -2.12 -10.42
N ALA A 115 1.14 -2.50 -10.80
CA ALA A 115 1.55 -3.91 -10.84
C ALA A 115 1.48 -4.59 -9.47
N PHE A 116 1.88 -3.86 -8.42
CA PHE A 116 1.79 -4.28 -7.02
C PHE A 116 0.34 -4.44 -6.57
N ASN A 117 -0.49 -3.42 -6.74
CA ASN A 117 -1.90 -3.46 -6.34
C ASN A 117 -2.69 -4.53 -7.11
N ALA A 118 -2.45 -4.67 -8.41
CA ALA A 118 -3.06 -5.74 -9.20
C ALA A 118 -2.57 -7.13 -8.77
N ALA A 119 -1.40 -7.27 -8.15
CA ALA A 119 -0.95 -8.56 -7.61
C ALA A 119 -1.60 -8.86 -6.26
N VAL A 120 -1.83 -7.84 -5.45
CA VAL A 120 -2.50 -7.94 -4.14
C VAL A 120 -4.00 -8.20 -4.28
N PHE A 121 -4.70 -7.50 -5.18
CA PHE A 121 -6.17 -7.47 -5.18
C PHE A 121 -6.85 -8.33 -6.25
N TYR A 122 -6.22 -8.57 -7.41
CA TYR A 122 -6.95 -9.22 -8.48
C TYR A 122 -7.20 -10.70 -8.15
N PRO A 123 -8.42 -11.21 -8.37
CA PRO A 123 -8.74 -12.61 -8.14
C PRO A 123 -7.99 -13.49 -9.15
N SER A 124 -8.10 -14.81 -8.97
CA SER A 124 -7.75 -15.74 -10.05
C SER A 124 -8.72 -15.55 -11.22
N TYR A 125 -8.22 -15.46 -12.44
CA TYR A 125 -9.03 -15.38 -13.66
C TYR A 125 -8.27 -15.95 -14.86
N GLY A 126 -8.99 -16.63 -15.77
CA GLY A 126 -8.37 -17.32 -16.91
C GLY A 126 -7.28 -18.30 -16.45
N GLU A 127 -6.08 -18.15 -16.98
CA GLU A 127 -4.89 -18.94 -16.61
C GLU A 127 -4.11 -18.33 -15.42
N THR A 128 -4.52 -17.16 -14.93
CA THR A 128 -3.82 -16.47 -13.83
C THR A 128 -4.38 -16.89 -12.48
N VAL A 129 -3.51 -17.36 -11.60
CA VAL A 129 -3.83 -17.62 -10.18
C VAL A 129 -3.43 -16.41 -9.34
N ALA A 130 -4.30 -15.99 -8.43
CA ALA A 130 -4.00 -14.94 -7.45
C ALA A 130 -2.87 -15.41 -6.51
N VAL A 131 -2.02 -14.48 -6.06
CA VAL A 131 -0.88 -14.81 -5.18
C VAL A 131 -1.32 -15.15 -3.76
N GLY A 132 -2.54 -14.76 -3.36
CA GLY A 132 -3.16 -15.19 -2.11
C GLY A 132 -2.63 -14.51 -0.84
N VAL A 133 -1.86 -13.43 -0.95
CA VAL A 133 -1.32 -12.73 0.22
C VAL A 133 -2.43 -12.24 1.14
N THR A 134 -2.29 -12.55 2.43
CA THR A 134 -3.05 -11.89 3.49
C THR A 134 -2.47 -10.50 3.72
N ARG A 135 -3.34 -9.49 3.79
CA ARG A 135 -2.94 -8.08 3.92
C ARG A 135 -3.52 -7.48 5.18
N ARG A 136 -2.68 -6.76 5.93
CA ARG A 136 -3.10 -5.77 6.92
C ARG A 136 -2.81 -4.36 6.43
N THR A 137 -3.84 -3.53 6.44
CA THR A 137 -3.69 -2.08 6.28
C THR A 137 -3.27 -1.48 7.63
N LEU A 138 -2.15 -0.77 7.64
CA LEU A 138 -1.67 -0.06 8.82
C LEU A 138 -2.51 1.20 9.08
N ASN A 139 -2.52 1.68 10.32
CA ASN A 139 -3.31 2.84 10.69
C ASN A 139 -2.87 4.07 9.86
N TYR A 140 -3.78 4.67 9.10
CA TYR A 140 -3.46 5.72 8.14
C TYR A 140 -3.02 7.06 8.77
N LEU A 141 -3.22 7.27 10.08
CA LEU A 141 -2.70 8.42 10.81
C LEU A 141 -1.24 8.18 11.25
N CYS A 142 -0.90 6.94 11.64
CA CYS A 142 0.47 6.56 11.98
C CYS A 142 1.34 6.35 10.74
N PHE A 143 0.77 5.73 9.69
CA PHE A 143 1.42 5.40 8.43
C PHE A 143 0.78 6.22 7.31
N ALA A 144 1.00 7.53 7.38
CA ALA A 144 0.29 8.51 6.58
C ALA A 144 0.93 8.70 5.20
N ASN A 145 0.11 8.91 4.17
CA ASN A 145 0.59 9.54 2.95
C ASN A 145 0.58 11.07 3.09
N SER A 146 1.34 11.75 2.22
CA SER A 146 1.47 13.21 2.25
C SER A 146 0.14 13.96 2.05
N LYS A 147 -0.87 13.36 1.41
CA LYS A 147 -2.20 13.99 1.32
C LYS A 147 -2.88 14.01 2.69
N THR A 148 -2.85 12.90 3.43
CA THR A 148 -3.33 12.83 4.83
C THR A 148 -2.72 13.94 5.67
N VAL A 149 -1.40 14.11 5.61
CA VAL A 149 -0.69 15.12 6.41
C VAL A 149 -1.01 16.55 5.97
N PHE A 150 -0.80 16.90 4.70
CA PHE A 150 -0.83 18.30 4.26
C PHE A 150 -2.24 18.83 3.95
N VAL A 151 -3.17 17.96 3.56
CA VAL A 151 -4.53 18.37 3.20
C VAL A 151 -5.48 18.26 4.37
N PHE A 152 -5.34 17.21 5.20
CA PHE A 152 -6.29 16.91 6.27
C PHE A 152 -5.72 17.26 7.65
N MET A 153 -4.63 16.62 8.08
CA MET A 153 -4.09 16.80 9.44
C MET A 153 -3.59 18.22 9.72
N ARG A 154 -2.84 18.84 8.80
CA ARG A 154 -2.29 20.20 9.00
C ARG A 154 -3.37 21.28 9.07
N LYS A 155 -4.51 21.07 8.41
CA LYS A 155 -5.62 22.03 8.43
C LYS A 155 -6.44 21.94 9.71
N ASP A 156 -6.39 20.80 10.39
CA ASP A 156 -6.94 20.67 11.73
C ASP A 156 -6.04 21.41 12.73
N LYS A 157 -6.59 22.45 13.36
CA LYS A 157 -5.87 23.41 14.22
C LYS A 157 -5.28 22.81 15.51
N THR A 158 -5.43 21.51 15.73
CA THR A 158 -4.87 20.77 16.86
C THR A 158 -4.39 19.39 16.42
N PRO A 159 -3.22 19.29 15.79
CA PRO A 159 -2.58 18.01 15.59
C PRO A 159 -2.02 17.54 16.94
N ARG A 160 -2.65 16.53 17.54
CA ARG A 160 -2.15 15.87 18.77
C ARG A 160 -1.33 14.61 18.48
N HIS A 161 -1.10 14.31 17.20
CA HIS A 161 -0.48 13.07 16.75
C HIS A 161 0.61 13.36 15.74
N SER A 162 1.79 12.80 15.96
CA SER A 162 2.88 12.74 14.98
C SER A 162 2.86 11.34 14.34
N PRO A 163 2.79 11.24 13.00
CA PRO A 163 2.88 9.96 12.31
C PRO A 163 4.20 9.23 12.63
N VAL A 164 4.21 7.91 12.50
CA VAL A 164 5.43 7.09 12.56
C VAL A 164 6.23 7.24 11.26
N MET A 165 5.53 7.29 10.13
CA MET A 165 6.10 7.54 8.81
C MET A 165 5.18 8.42 7.97
N ILE A 166 5.76 9.11 7.00
CA ILE A 166 5.05 9.85 5.96
C ILE A 166 5.58 9.46 4.59
N HIS A 167 4.74 8.89 3.72
CA HIS A 167 5.11 8.63 2.33
C HIS A 167 4.66 9.78 1.42
N PHE A 168 5.58 10.35 0.66
CA PHE A 168 5.32 11.45 -0.26
C PHE A 168 4.75 10.99 -1.61
N SER A 169 3.87 9.99 -1.60
CA SER A 169 3.24 9.42 -2.81
C SER A 169 2.42 10.44 -3.61
N TYR A 170 1.68 11.32 -2.94
CA TYR A 170 0.85 12.37 -3.57
C TYR A 170 1.60 13.68 -3.89
N HIS A 171 2.84 13.84 -3.42
CA HIS A 171 3.67 15.02 -3.67
C HIS A 171 5.09 14.58 -4.11
N PRO A 172 5.21 13.80 -5.20
CA PRO A 172 6.49 13.21 -5.60
C PRO A 172 7.48 14.29 -6.01
N GLY A 173 8.73 14.15 -5.58
CA GLY A 173 9.82 15.08 -5.92
C GLY A 173 9.82 16.39 -5.12
N GLU A 174 8.92 16.56 -4.15
CA GLU A 174 8.88 17.74 -3.28
C GLU A 174 9.80 17.56 -2.05
N LEU A 175 11.13 17.55 -2.29
CA LEU A 175 12.15 17.39 -1.24
C LEU A 175 11.98 18.38 -0.09
N GLU A 176 11.60 19.62 -0.38
CA GLU A 176 11.36 20.63 0.66
C GLU A 176 10.21 20.21 1.59
N ARG A 177 9.16 19.55 1.09
CA ARG A 177 8.09 19.05 1.97
C ARG A 177 8.53 17.87 2.83
N MET A 178 9.46 17.05 2.34
CA MET A 178 10.08 16.00 3.17
C MET A 178 10.89 16.61 4.31
N ARG A 179 11.57 17.73 4.06
CA ARG A 179 12.25 18.49 5.13
C ARG A 179 11.26 19.10 6.11
N ASP A 180 10.17 19.69 5.62
CA ASP A 180 9.11 20.26 6.45
C ASP A 180 8.51 19.22 7.42
N ALA A 181 8.46 17.94 7.03
CA ALA A 181 7.96 16.87 7.90
C ALA A 181 8.85 16.63 9.14
N TYR A 182 10.16 16.84 9.05
CA TYR A 182 11.07 16.75 10.21
C TYR A 182 11.02 18.00 11.10
N ALA A 183 10.55 19.12 10.56
CA ALA A 183 10.41 20.38 11.31
C ALA A 183 9.12 20.43 12.15
N TYR A 184 8.25 19.42 12.01
CA TYR A 184 6.99 19.27 12.70
C TYR A 184 7.14 18.52 14.02
#